data_AF-A0A939M6I1-F1
#
_entry.id   AF-A0A939M6I1-F1
#
_cell.length_a   1.000
_cell.length_b   1.000
_cell.length_c   1.000
_cell.angle_alpha   90.00
_cell.angle_beta   90.00
_cell.angle_gamma   90.00
#
_symmetry.space_group_name_H-M   'P 1'
#
loop_
_entity.id
_entity.type
_entity.pdbx_description
1 polymer ?
#
loop_
_entity_poly.entity_id
_entity_poly.type
_entity_poly.pdbx_seq_one_letter_code
_entity_poly.pdbx_strand_id
1 'polypeptide(L)'
;MTRNLTVRENEEWAETIITYHESIGYTFDRSSQSLARYLAYLLSSLTGSSYTIYNRSVKALVIHLADYYTGFGLTTKNIDFDDALALLNSSLLTGSGALQPPSGFNWPFATYPLKVRQTGAYAFTTNFVPEAYAAPALAGVVYWADVGAGSNTNPGSQASPVKSIWKATQLANAGGVPATVMVKYNSAGYGRADGFTNTSTPVPNTVPIAYIAYGATFPAQGGIVDCWVGDALTWPGTPDGTFTNCYVAARSNVSQIIDVSATDANGDYLRMVQVADAATCNSTPNSWAQVTTNIYVHRTNNDAVTNANTRAMLKATPNFVQDGTSKDVYLKGFNFQGGAAAAVACTAAATMNFMAVNCSAKYAGDSATNVNGWKLDYMTGLAALVNCIGSQNEADGINTHWTPGGTPALFTLTINCKGYNNGRDAVQSCNGLTSHDNAINIEVTGEYYGNYGANVIPINGNQMWCLGTYAHDSVGDVSHGGSTTPTDFQTQATAVMWLQNCRSAVSATSLLASNTSTIKTRNFLPGGGQTPGAGGGTITTF
;
A
#
# COMPACT_ATOMS: atom_id res chain seq x y z
N MET A 1 -33.58 12.75 -13.15
CA MET A 1 -34.31 12.28 -14.34
C MET A 1 -33.29 11.84 -15.38
N THR A 2 -33.12 10.53 -15.57
CA THR A 2 -32.17 9.96 -16.52
C THR A 2 -32.97 9.54 -17.76
N ARG A 3 -32.83 10.27 -18.87
CA ARG A 3 -33.40 9.87 -20.17
C ARG A 3 -32.33 9.12 -20.94
N ASN A 4 -32.64 7.90 -21.38
CA ASN A 4 -31.81 7.19 -22.35
C ASN A 4 -31.91 7.92 -23.69
N LEU A 5 -30.76 8.28 -24.24
CA LEU A 5 -30.66 8.79 -25.59
C LEU A 5 -30.94 7.65 -26.57
N THR A 6 -31.69 7.95 -27.61
CA THR A 6 -31.94 7.03 -28.72
C THR A 6 -30.65 6.81 -29.53
N VAL A 7 -30.54 5.68 -30.24
CA VAL A 7 -29.38 5.37 -31.11
C VAL A 7 -29.08 6.53 -32.06
N ARG A 8 -30.13 7.15 -32.62
CA ARG A 8 -30.04 8.31 -33.50
C ARG A 8 -29.44 9.55 -32.83
N GLU A 9 -29.78 9.81 -31.56
CA GLU A 9 -29.21 10.93 -30.80
C GLU A 9 -27.71 10.69 -30.52
N ASN A 10 -27.24 9.44 -30.40
CA ASN A 10 -25.80 9.15 -30.26
C ASN A 10 -25.03 9.31 -31.59
N GLU A 11 -25.64 8.93 -32.71
CA GLU A 11 -25.05 9.11 -34.05
C GLU A 11 -24.89 10.60 -34.41
N GLU A 12 -25.87 11.44 -34.07
CA GLU A 12 -25.81 12.90 -34.30
C GLU A 12 -24.68 13.57 -33.48
N TRP A 13 -24.38 13.09 -32.27
CA TRP A 13 -23.27 13.59 -31.46
C TRP A 13 -21.90 13.20 -32.03
N ALA A 14 -21.77 11.98 -32.55
CA ALA A 14 -20.53 11.52 -33.17
C ALA A 14 -20.21 12.33 -34.45
N GLU A 15 -21.21 12.55 -35.31
CA GLU A 15 -21.05 13.40 -36.52
C GLU A 15 -20.71 14.86 -36.16
N THR A 16 -21.26 15.40 -35.07
CA THR A 16 -20.94 16.76 -34.61
C THR A 16 -19.47 16.90 -34.20
N ILE A 17 -18.91 15.90 -33.51
CA ILE A 17 -17.51 15.90 -33.07
C ILE A 17 -16.55 15.74 -34.26
N ILE A 18 -16.90 14.87 -35.23
CA ILE A 18 -16.14 14.68 -36.47
C ILE A 18 -16.12 15.99 -37.27
N THR A 19 -17.30 16.61 -37.46
CA THR A 19 -17.43 17.89 -38.18
C THR A 19 -16.62 19.00 -37.53
N TYR A 20 -16.58 19.06 -36.18
CA TYR A 20 -15.75 20.03 -35.46
C TYR A 20 -14.25 19.81 -35.72
N HIS A 21 -13.77 18.58 -35.75
CA HIS A 21 -12.35 18.30 -36.00
C HIS A 21 -11.96 18.49 -37.48
N GLU A 22 -12.86 18.20 -38.42
CA GLU A 22 -12.67 18.55 -39.84
C GLU A 22 -12.57 20.07 -40.03
N SER A 23 -13.36 20.84 -39.27
CA SER A 23 -13.32 22.30 -39.32
C SER A 23 -12.00 22.93 -38.84
N ILE A 24 -11.19 22.20 -38.05
CA ILE A 24 -9.87 22.64 -37.58
C ILE A 24 -8.71 21.96 -38.32
N GLY A 25 -8.97 21.35 -39.48
CA GLY A 25 -7.95 20.90 -40.44
C GLY A 25 -7.60 19.41 -40.41
N TYR A 26 -8.35 18.58 -39.68
CA TYR A 26 -8.14 17.12 -39.68
C TYR A 26 -9.08 16.43 -40.68
N THR A 27 -8.54 15.77 -41.71
CA THR A 27 -9.34 14.91 -42.61
C THR A 27 -9.44 13.48 -42.08
N PHE A 28 -10.65 12.93 -42.03
CA PHE A 28 -10.89 11.56 -41.55
C PHE A 28 -11.35 10.63 -42.68
N ASP A 29 -10.80 9.42 -42.71
CA ASP A 29 -11.36 8.31 -43.48
C ASP A 29 -12.53 7.71 -42.70
N ARG A 30 -13.74 7.74 -43.28
CA ARG A 30 -14.99 7.26 -42.67
C ARG A 30 -15.10 5.73 -42.60
N SER A 31 -14.02 5.01 -42.86
CA SER A 31 -13.94 3.57 -42.61
C SER A 31 -13.95 3.25 -41.10
N SER A 32 -14.72 2.23 -40.70
CA SER A 32 -15.02 1.89 -39.29
C SER A 32 -13.78 1.55 -38.43
N GLN A 33 -12.66 1.17 -39.05
CA GLN A 33 -11.40 0.87 -38.34
C GLN A 33 -10.64 2.13 -37.89
N SER A 34 -10.84 3.25 -38.57
CA SER A 34 -10.15 4.52 -38.29
C SER A 34 -10.72 5.20 -37.05
N LEU A 35 -12.03 5.08 -36.83
CA LEU A 35 -12.73 5.63 -35.66
C LEU A 35 -12.30 4.94 -34.34
N ALA A 36 -12.15 3.61 -34.36
CA ALA A 36 -11.69 2.85 -33.20
C ALA A 36 -10.22 3.17 -32.82
N ARG A 37 -9.36 3.38 -33.81
CA ARG A 37 -7.96 3.77 -33.60
C ARG A 37 -7.84 5.21 -33.08
N TYR A 38 -8.69 6.12 -33.56
CA TYR A 38 -8.74 7.50 -33.07
C TYR A 38 -9.22 7.60 -31.62
N LEU A 39 -10.24 6.82 -31.23
CA LEU A 39 -10.71 6.73 -29.85
C LEU A 39 -9.64 6.16 -28.90
N ALA A 40 -8.89 5.15 -29.35
CA ALA A 40 -7.75 4.61 -28.58
C ALA A 40 -6.60 5.62 -28.43
N TYR A 41 -6.35 6.45 -29.45
CA TYR A 41 -5.35 7.52 -29.41
C TYR A 41 -5.74 8.64 -28.44
N LEU A 42 -7.00 9.10 -28.48
CA LEU A 42 -7.57 10.08 -27.53
C LEU A 42 -7.53 9.57 -26.08
N LEU A 43 -7.76 8.28 -25.86
CA LEU A 43 -7.66 7.65 -24.53
C LEU A 43 -6.21 7.61 -24.01
N SER A 44 -5.21 7.60 -24.91
CA SER A 44 -3.80 7.54 -24.53
C SER A 44 -3.13 8.90 -24.29
N SER A 45 -3.75 10.01 -24.73
CA SER A 45 -3.14 11.35 -24.73
C SER A 45 -3.68 12.31 -23.67
N LEU A 46 -4.65 11.90 -22.85
CA LEU A 46 -5.29 12.75 -21.84
C LEU A 46 -4.77 12.46 -20.43
N THR A 47 -3.98 13.39 -19.88
CA THR A 47 -3.64 13.46 -18.46
C THR A 47 -4.41 14.62 -17.81
N GLY A 48 -5.16 14.33 -16.73
CA GLY A 48 -5.76 15.36 -15.85
C GLY A 48 -7.25 15.70 -16.04
N SER A 49 -7.93 15.85 -14.88
CA SER A 49 -9.10 16.68 -14.54
C SER A 49 -10.31 16.86 -15.49
N SER A 50 -10.78 15.82 -16.20
CA SER A 50 -12.10 15.86 -16.89
C SER A 50 -12.91 14.56 -16.72
N TYR A 51 -13.26 14.20 -15.47
CA TYR A 51 -13.85 12.91 -15.12
C TYR A 51 -15.35 12.74 -15.48
N THR A 52 -16.10 13.84 -15.70
CA THR A 52 -17.57 13.78 -15.84
C THR A 52 -18.03 13.56 -17.29
N ILE A 53 -17.29 14.06 -18.28
CA ILE A 53 -17.57 13.80 -19.71
C ILE A 53 -17.11 12.38 -20.09
N TYR A 54 -16.02 11.92 -19.47
CA TYR A 54 -15.43 10.58 -19.60
C TYR A 54 -16.41 9.41 -19.37
N ASN A 55 -17.26 9.49 -18.35
CA ASN A 55 -18.17 8.39 -17.98
C ASN A 55 -19.30 8.18 -19.01
N ARG A 56 -19.67 9.21 -19.78
CA ARG A 56 -20.69 9.09 -20.85
C ARG A 56 -20.10 8.50 -22.12
N SER A 57 -18.90 8.94 -22.52
CA SER A 57 -18.24 8.47 -23.75
C SER A 57 -17.76 7.02 -23.65
N VAL A 58 -17.26 6.62 -22.47
CA VAL A 58 -16.82 5.24 -22.23
C VAL A 58 -18.01 4.28 -22.12
N LYS A 59 -19.12 4.69 -21.50
CA LYS A 59 -20.38 3.91 -21.54
C LYS A 59 -20.92 3.74 -22.95
N ALA A 60 -20.86 4.79 -23.78
CA ALA A 60 -21.26 4.70 -25.18
C ALA A 60 -20.38 3.69 -25.95
N LEU A 61 -19.07 3.66 -25.70
CA LEU A 61 -18.13 2.71 -26.32
C LEU A 61 -18.42 1.25 -25.90
N VAL A 62 -18.71 1.01 -24.62
CA VAL A 62 -19.06 -0.33 -24.10
C VAL A 62 -20.40 -0.81 -24.68
N ILE A 63 -21.39 0.08 -24.82
CA ILE A 63 -22.67 -0.25 -25.46
C ILE A 63 -22.46 -0.58 -26.95
N HIS A 64 -21.64 0.20 -27.67
CA HIS A 64 -21.38 -0.05 -29.10
C HIS A 64 -20.61 -1.34 -29.35
N LEU A 65 -19.66 -1.69 -28.47
CA LEU A 65 -18.97 -2.98 -28.50
C LEU A 65 -19.92 -4.13 -28.15
N ALA A 66 -20.81 -3.98 -27.17
CA ALA A 66 -21.81 -4.99 -26.83
C ALA A 66 -22.77 -5.26 -28.00
N ASP A 67 -23.25 -4.21 -28.68
CA ASP A 67 -24.11 -4.34 -29.86
C ASP A 67 -23.36 -5.03 -31.03
N TYR A 68 -22.08 -4.72 -31.24
CA TYR A 68 -21.23 -5.40 -32.23
C TYR A 68 -21.11 -6.92 -31.99
N TYR A 69 -21.05 -7.37 -30.72
CA TYR A 69 -20.97 -8.79 -30.39
C TYR A 69 -22.31 -9.54 -30.47
N THR A 70 -23.45 -8.85 -30.33
CA THR A 70 -24.78 -9.48 -30.53
C THR A 70 -25.02 -9.91 -31.99
N GLY A 71 -24.37 -9.24 -32.96
CA GLY A 71 -24.39 -9.65 -34.38
C GLY A 71 -23.70 -11.00 -34.67
N PHE A 72 -22.94 -11.55 -33.71
CA PHE A 72 -22.22 -12.82 -33.83
C PHE A 72 -22.82 -13.96 -32.99
N GLY A 73 -24.04 -13.81 -32.47
CA GLY A 73 -24.75 -14.89 -31.76
C GLY A 73 -24.21 -15.23 -30.36
N LEU A 74 -23.35 -14.37 -29.80
CA LEU A 74 -22.92 -14.48 -28.41
C LEU A 74 -23.99 -13.87 -27.50
N THR A 75 -24.67 -14.71 -26.72
CA THR A 75 -25.61 -14.25 -25.68
C THR A 75 -24.88 -13.37 -24.68
N THR A 76 -25.41 -12.17 -24.46
CA THR A 76 -24.91 -11.17 -23.51
C THR A 76 -24.86 -11.72 -22.08
N LYS A 77 -23.74 -12.34 -21.71
CA LYS A 77 -23.32 -12.36 -20.31
C LYS A 77 -22.93 -10.92 -19.98
N ASN A 78 -23.43 -10.40 -18.86
CA ASN A 78 -23.01 -9.09 -18.33
C ASN A 78 -21.49 -9.11 -18.16
N ILE A 79 -20.76 -8.57 -19.12
CA ILE A 79 -19.34 -8.28 -18.97
C ILE A 79 -19.30 -7.04 -18.08
N ASP A 80 -18.78 -7.20 -16.85
CA ASP A 80 -18.59 -6.06 -15.96
C ASP A 80 -17.62 -5.07 -16.62
N PHE A 81 -17.77 -3.79 -16.33
CA PHE A 81 -16.87 -2.74 -16.81
C PHE A 81 -15.40 -3.06 -16.46
N ASP A 82 -15.18 -3.66 -15.30
CA ASP A 82 -13.87 -4.09 -14.83
C ASP A 82 -13.29 -5.23 -15.68
N ASP A 83 -14.13 -6.16 -16.17
CA ASP A 83 -13.72 -7.26 -17.06
C ASP A 83 -13.34 -6.73 -18.45
N ALA A 84 -14.09 -5.75 -18.98
CA ALA A 84 -13.80 -5.12 -20.25
C ALA A 84 -12.49 -4.31 -20.22
N LEU A 85 -12.22 -3.63 -19.10
CA LEU A 85 -10.97 -2.89 -18.88
C LEU A 85 -9.76 -3.84 -18.76
N ALA A 86 -9.94 -4.98 -18.08
CA ALA A 86 -8.91 -6.02 -17.98
C ALA A 86 -8.59 -6.65 -19.35
N LEU A 87 -9.61 -6.90 -20.19
CA LEU A 87 -9.45 -7.38 -21.57
C LEU A 87 -8.71 -6.37 -22.47
N LEU A 88 -9.07 -5.09 -22.42
CA LEU A 88 -8.38 -4.02 -23.16
C LEU A 88 -6.91 -3.90 -22.75
N ASN A 89 -6.62 -3.91 -21.45
CA ASN A 89 -5.25 -3.90 -20.93
C ASN A 89 -4.45 -5.13 -21.35
N SER A 90 -5.06 -6.32 -21.39
CA SER A 90 -4.39 -7.54 -21.83
C SER A 90 -3.95 -7.49 -23.31
N SER A 91 -4.76 -6.89 -24.19
CA SER A 91 -4.47 -6.75 -25.63
C SER A 91 -3.38 -5.72 -25.95
N LEU A 92 -3.27 -4.65 -25.14
CA LEU A 92 -2.22 -3.63 -25.25
C LEU A 92 -0.84 -4.14 -24.78
N LEU A 93 -0.81 -5.24 -24.03
CA LEU A 93 0.40 -5.83 -23.44
C LEU A 93 0.91 -7.08 -24.21
N THR A 94 0.26 -7.45 -25.32
CA THR A 94 0.72 -8.53 -26.22
C THR A 94 1.51 -8.04 -27.45
N GLY A 95 1.67 -6.72 -27.63
CA GLY A 95 2.45 -6.14 -28.73
C GLY A 95 3.96 -6.06 -28.47
N SER A 96 4.74 -5.81 -29.52
CA SER A 96 6.16 -5.43 -29.43
C SER A 96 6.32 -4.23 -28.49
N GLY A 97 7.08 -4.38 -27.39
CA GLY A 97 7.27 -3.30 -26.40
C GLY A 97 7.26 -3.74 -24.93
N ALA A 98 7.05 -5.03 -24.64
CA ALA A 98 7.31 -5.56 -23.30
C ALA A 98 8.81 -5.48 -22.99
N LEU A 99 9.14 -4.89 -21.85
CA LEU A 99 10.52 -4.79 -21.38
C LEU A 99 11.06 -6.16 -21.04
N GLN A 100 12.29 -6.41 -21.47
CA GLN A 100 13.02 -7.61 -21.09
C GLN A 100 13.69 -7.40 -19.74
N PRO A 101 13.67 -8.41 -18.85
CA PRO A 101 14.43 -8.36 -17.62
C PRO A 101 15.92 -8.21 -17.93
N PRO A 102 16.68 -7.53 -17.05
CA PRO A 102 18.10 -7.40 -17.24
C PRO A 102 18.82 -8.74 -17.10
N SER A 103 19.95 -8.87 -17.79
CA SER A 103 20.77 -10.09 -17.72
C SER A 103 21.23 -10.37 -16.29
N GLY A 104 21.05 -11.62 -15.85
CA GLY A 104 21.39 -12.09 -14.50
C GLY A 104 20.32 -11.88 -13.44
N PHE A 105 19.17 -11.29 -13.79
CA PHE A 105 18.04 -11.15 -12.87
C PHE A 105 17.19 -12.43 -12.84
N ASN A 106 17.03 -13.01 -11.65
CA ASN A 106 16.54 -14.37 -11.44
C ASN A 106 15.04 -14.45 -11.11
N TRP A 107 14.25 -13.48 -11.54
CA TRP A 107 12.80 -13.56 -11.35
C TRP A 107 12.19 -14.73 -12.16
N PRO A 108 11.33 -15.56 -11.55
CA PRO A 108 10.81 -16.77 -12.18
C PRO A 108 9.57 -16.42 -13.03
N PHE A 109 9.77 -15.75 -14.16
CA PHE A 109 8.69 -15.29 -15.05
C PHE A 109 7.76 -16.40 -15.55
N ALA A 110 8.20 -17.67 -15.53
CA ALA A 110 7.34 -18.81 -15.81
C ALA A 110 6.33 -19.08 -14.69
N THR A 111 6.73 -18.91 -13.43
CA THR A 111 5.90 -19.14 -12.23
C THR A 111 5.08 -17.91 -11.88
N TYR A 112 5.67 -16.72 -11.99
CA TYR A 112 5.01 -15.44 -11.74
C TYR A 112 5.12 -14.56 -13.00
N PRO A 113 4.25 -14.80 -14.00
CA PRO A 113 4.26 -14.03 -15.23
C PRO A 113 4.03 -12.56 -14.97
N LEU A 114 4.98 -11.74 -15.42
CA LEU A 114 4.89 -10.30 -15.34
C LEU A 114 5.40 -9.71 -16.66
N LYS A 115 4.54 -8.92 -17.30
CA LYS A 115 4.88 -8.07 -18.43
C LYS A 115 4.88 -6.64 -17.94
N VAL A 116 5.98 -5.95 -18.21
CA VAL A 116 6.12 -4.52 -17.91
C VAL A 116 6.22 -3.75 -19.21
N ARG A 117 5.48 -2.66 -19.33
CA ARG A 117 5.54 -1.73 -20.45
C ARG A 117 5.86 -0.33 -19.96
N GLN A 118 6.85 0.29 -20.57
CA GLN A 118 7.13 1.70 -20.37
C GLN A 118 6.06 2.54 -21.08
N THR A 119 5.40 3.43 -20.35
CA THR A 119 4.34 4.33 -20.86
C THR A 119 4.77 5.79 -20.87
N GLY A 120 5.89 6.11 -20.23
CA GLY A 120 6.52 7.43 -20.27
C GLY A 120 7.99 7.35 -19.83
N ALA A 121 8.69 8.48 -19.79
CA ALA A 121 10.11 8.51 -19.46
C ALA A 121 10.45 7.82 -18.12
N TYR A 122 9.56 7.92 -17.14
CA TYR A 122 9.68 7.35 -15.79
C TYR A 122 8.42 6.58 -15.37
N ALA A 123 7.51 6.28 -16.31
CA ALA A 123 6.22 5.68 -16.02
C ALA A 123 6.14 4.28 -16.63
N PHE A 124 5.68 3.32 -15.83
CA PHE A 124 5.56 1.92 -16.20
C PHE A 124 4.17 1.40 -15.84
N THR A 125 3.71 0.43 -16.62
CA THR A 125 2.48 -0.32 -16.36
C THR A 125 2.78 -1.81 -16.43
N THR A 126 1.97 -2.61 -15.74
CA THR A 126 2.12 -4.07 -15.72
C THR A 126 0.81 -4.75 -16.10
N ASN A 127 0.89 -6.03 -16.48
CA ASN A 127 -0.29 -6.90 -16.59
C ASN A 127 -0.64 -7.61 -15.27
N PHE A 128 -0.08 -7.16 -14.14
CA PHE A 128 -0.27 -7.84 -12.87
C PHE A 128 -1.71 -7.70 -12.37
N VAL A 129 -2.34 -8.82 -12.03
CA VAL A 129 -3.71 -8.86 -11.49
C VAL A 129 -3.66 -9.53 -10.11
N PRO A 130 -3.58 -8.73 -9.02
CA PRO A 130 -3.50 -9.26 -7.65
C PRO A 130 -4.61 -10.27 -7.32
N GLU A 131 -5.83 -10.00 -7.80
CA GLU A 131 -7.01 -10.84 -7.59
C GLU A 131 -6.85 -12.26 -8.12
N ALA A 132 -6.03 -12.48 -9.16
CA ALA A 132 -5.78 -13.81 -9.72
C ALA A 132 -5.08 -14.74 -8.71
N TYR A 133 -4.26 -14.18 -7.82
CA TYR A 133 -3.58 -14.91 -6.75
C TYR A 133 -4.45 -15.12 -5.51
N ALA A 134 -5.62 -14.51 -5.48
CA ALA A 134 -6.61 -14.63 -4.41
C ALA A 134 -7.90 -15.32 -4.87
N ALA A 135 -7.94 -15.83 -6.12
CA ALA A 135 -9.15 -16.33 -6.75
C ALA A 135 -9.91 -17.37 -5.91
N PRO A 136 -9.26 -18.35 -5.23
CA PRO A 136 -9.99 -19.28 -4.37
C PRO A 136 -10.74 -18.58 -3.22
N ALA A 137 -10.11 -17.59 -2.57
CA ALA A 137 -10.70 -16.86 -1.46
C ALA A 137 -11.84 -15.94 -1.92
N LEU A 138 -11.64 -15.26 -3.05
CA LEU A 138 -12.61 -14.36 -3.68
C LEU A 138 -13.88 -15.10 -4.17
N ALA A 139 -13.73 -16.36 -4.59
CA ALA A 139 -14.86 -17.23 -4.95
C ALA A 139 -15.46 -17.99 -3.73
N GLY A 140 -14.90 -17.80 -2.55
CA GLY A 140 -15.23 -18.53 -1.32
C GLY A 140 -16.49 -18.04 -0.61
N VAL A 141 -16.72 -18.60 0.59
CA VAL A 141 -17.82 -18.16 1.47
C VAL A 141 -17.57 -16.73 1.95
N VAL A 142 -18.61 -15.90 1.98
CA VAL A 142 -18.49 -14.49 2.39
C VAL A 142 -18.95 -14.30 3.83
N TYR A 143 -18.07 -13.79 4.68
CA TYR A 143 -18.37 -13.31 6.03
C TYR A 143 -18.30 -11.79 6.10
N TRP A 144 -19.13 -11.19 6.95
CA TRP A 144 -19.29 -9.74 7.05
C TRP A 144 -18.94 -9.26 8.46
N ALA A 145 -18.07 -8.26 8.55
CA ALA A 145 -17.73 -7.55 9.77
C ALA A 145 -18.23 -6.09 9.69
N ASP A 146 -18.93 -5.66 10.74
CA ASP A 146 -19.40 -4.28 10.93
C ASP A 146 -19.29 -3.92 12.41
N VAL A 147 -18.28 -3.13 12.78
CA VAL A 147 -18.06 -2.73 14.19
C VAL A 147 -19.19 -1.89 14.77
N GLY A 148 -19.97 -1.20 13.93
CA GLY A 148 -21.04 -0.30 14.37
C GLY A 148 -22.38 -1.01 14.59
N ALA A 149 -22.73 -1.97 13.73
CA ALA A 149 -24.03 -2.66 13.76
C ALA A 149 -23.96 -4.16 14.07
N GLY A 150 -22.76 -4.76 14.03
CA GLY A 150 -22.57 -6.20 14.19
C GLY A 150 -22.54 -6.67 15.66
N SER A 151 -22.68 -7.98 15.84
CA SER A 151 -22.48 -8.68 17.13
C SER A 151 -21.67 -9.94 16.90
N ASN A 152 -20.70 -10.25 17.77
CA ASN A 152 -19.88 -11.47 17.64
C ASN A 152 -20.65 -12.78 17.93
N THR A 153 -21.92 -12.68 18.33
CA THR A 153 -22.85 -13.82 18.39
C THR A 153 -23.58 -14.07 17.06
N ASN A 154 -23.49 -13.14 16.10
CA ASN A 154 -24.14 -13.27 14.81
C ASN A 154 -23.42 -14.31 13.93
N PRO A 155 -24.11 -14.87 12.92
CA PRO A 155 -23.52 -15.86 12.01
C PRO A 155 -22.53 -15.26 10.99
N GLY A 156 -22.38 -13.93 10.92
CA GLY A 156 -21.47 -13.28 9.97
C GLY A 156 -22.03 -13.14 8.55
N SER A 157 -23.36 -13.22 8.38
CA SER A 157 -24.02 -12.90 7.10
C SER A 157 -24.14 -11.39 6.90
N GLN A 158 -24.43 -10.93 5.68
CA GLN A 158 -24.59 -9.48 5.42
C GLN A 158 -25.71 -8.84 6.25
N ALA A 159 -26.83 -9.57 6.45
CA ALA A 159 -27.97 -9.09 7.24
C ALA A 159 -27.74 -9.19 8.76
N SER A 160 -26.75 -9.97 9.19
CA SER A 160 -26.37 -10.15 10.59
C SER A 160 -24.85 -10.30 10.67
N PRO A 161 -24.11 -9.20 10.47
CA PRO A 161 -22.65 -9.23 10.44
C PRO A 161 -22.10 -9.48 11.84
N VAL A 162 -20.91 -10.05 11.93
CA VAL A 162 -20.16 -10.05 13.19
C VAL A 162 -19.64 -8.66 13.48
N LYS A 163 -19.32 -8.38 14.74
CA LYS A 163 -18.78 -7.07 15.12
C LYS A 163 -17.33 -6.92 14.68
N SER A 164 -16.52 -7.96 14.88
CA SER A 164 -15.07 -7.90 14.74
C SER A 164 -14.52 -8.69 13.55
N ILE A 165 -13.37 -8.24 13.04
CA ILE A 165 -12.67 -8.89 11.93
C ILE A 165 -12.15 -10.26 12.36
N TRP A 166 -11.52 -10.35 13.54
CA TRP A 166 -11.03 -11.62 14.08
C TRP A 166 -12.14 -12.68 14.21
N LYS A 167 -13.38 -12.27 14.50
CA LYS A 167 -14.49 -13.22 14.62
C LYS A 167 -14.91 -13.75 13.25
N ALA A 168 -14.90 -12.90 12.22
CA ALA A 168 -15.13 -13.34 10.84
C ALA A 168 -14.03 -14.31 10.38
N THR A 169 -12.76 -14.03 10.71
CA THR A 169 -11.63 -14.96 10.46
C THR A 169 -11.84 -16.31 11.14
N GLN A 170 -12.29 -16.32 12.41
CA GLN A 170 -12.59 -17.58 13.11
C GLN A 170 -13.71 -18.37 12.43
N LEU A 171 -14.76 -17.71 11.94
CA LEU A 171 -15.85 -18.38 11.23
C LEU A 171 -15.35 -18.99 9.91
N ALA A 172 -14.52 -18.26 9.16
CA ALA A 172 -13.88 -18.77 7.95
C ALA A 172 -12.99 -19.99 8.23
N ASN A 173 -12.12 -19.89 9.23
CA ASN A 173 -11.25 -20.98 9.67
C ASN A 173 -12.05 -22.21 10.09
N ALA A 174 -13.15 -22.04 10.81
CA ALA A 174 -14.03 -23.14 11.24
C ALA A 174 -14.78 -23.79 10.07
N GLY A 175 -15.10 -23.02 9.02
CA GLY A 175 -15.72 -23.53 7.79
C GLY A 175 -14.79 -24.42 6.98
N GLY A 176 -13.47 -24.30 7.14
CA GLY A 176 -12.48 -25.17 6.48
C GLY A 176 -12.37 -24.98 4.96
N VAL A 177 -12.97 -23.94 4.41
CA VAL A 177 -12.96 -23.59 2.98
C VAL A 177 -12.43 -22.17 2.77
N PRO A 178 -11.87 -21.84 1.60
CA PRO A 178 -11.50 -20.46 1.26
C PRO A 178 -12.66 -19.49 1.48
N ALA A 179 -12.36 -18.27 1.90
CA ALA A 179 -13.38 -17.30 2.27
C ALA A 179 -13.00 -15.86 1.91
N THR A 180 -14.03 -15.02 1.77
CA THR A 180 -13.91 -13.56 1.74
C THR A 180 -14.47 -12.99 3.04
N VAL A 181 -13.74 -12.07 3.66
CA VAL A 181 -14.20 -11.26 4.79
C VAL A 181 -14.40 -9.82 4.32
N MET A 182 -15.67 -9.43 4.19
CA MET A 182 -16.09 -8.07 3.87
C MET A 182 -16.10 -7.23 5.14
N VAL A 183 -15.27 -6.20 5.22
CA VAL A 183 -15.12 -5.34 6.40
C VAL A 183 -15.70 -3.95 6.14
N LYS A 184 -16.71 -3.55 6.89
CA LYS A 184 -17.39 -2.27 6.66
C LYS A 184 -16.55 -1.12 7.18
N TYR A 185 -16.40 -0.08 6.39
CA TYR A 185 -15.89 1.21 6.84
C TYR A 185 -16.67 1.74 8.04
N ASN A 186 -15.93 2.24 9.03
CA ASN A 186 -16.45 2.96 10.17
C ASN A 186 -15.48 4.09 10.51
N SER A 187 -15.98 5.29 10.77
CA SER A 187 -15.15 6.47 11.05
C SER A 187 -14.34 6.35 12.34
N ALA A 188 -14.78 5.55 13.31
CA ALA A 188 -14.00 5.25 14.51
C ALA A 188 -12.87 4.21 14.25
N GLY A 189 -12.95 3.49 13.13
CA GLY A 189 -12.07 2.37 12.82
C GLY A 189 -12.34 1.13 13.69
N TYR A 190 -11.51 0.11 13.49
CA TYR A 190 -11.48 -1.14 14.23
C TYR A 190 -10.27 -1.11 15.18
N GLY A 191 -10.52 -0.77 16.44
CA GLY A 191 -9.52 -0.90 17.50
C GLY A 191 -9.20 -2.36 17.78
N ARG A 192 -8.22 -2.62 18.65
CA ARG A 192 -7.71 -3.95 18.98
C ARG A 192 -8.81 -4.96 19.30
N ALA A 193 -9.81 -4.60 20.10
CA ALA A 193 -10.87 -5.54 20.49
C ALA A 193 -11.75 -6.02 19.32
N ASP A 194 -11.81 -5.24 18.24
CA ASP A 194 -12.67 -5.47 17.09
C ASP A 194 -11.88 -5.71 15.77
N GLY A 195 -10.57 -5.50 15.77
CA GLY A 195 -9.67 -5.67 14.60
C GLY A 195 -9.29 -7.12 14.30
N PHE A 196 -8.06 -7.32 13.78
CA PHE A 196 -7.51 -8.63 13.41
C PHE A 196 -7.04 -9.48 14.60
N THR A 197 -6.94 -8.87 15.78
CA THR A 197 -6.61 -9.51 17.05
C THR A 197 -7.82 -9.40 17.98
N ASN A 198 -7.95 -10.31 18.93
CA ASN A 198 -8.94 -10.19 20.02
C ASN A 198 -8.29 -10.11 21.40
N THR A 199 -6.99 -10.38 21.44
CA THR A 199 -6.09 -10.44 22.58
C THR A 199 -4.71 -9.99 22.09
N SER A 200 -3.65 -10.19 22.87
CA SER A 200 -2.27 -10.05 22.38
C SER A 200 -1.88 -11.09 21.32
N THR A 201 -2.75 -12.07 21.03
CA THR A 201 -2.49 -13.13 20.04
C THR A 201 -3.34 -12.93 18.77
N PRO A 202 -2.71 -12.84 17.59
CA PRO A 202 -3.39 -12.84 16.29
C PRO A 202 -4.19 -14.11 16.04
N VAL A 203 -5.23 -14.02 15.21
CA VAL A 203 -5.93 -15.20 14.67
C VAL A 203 -5.39 -15.48 13.28
N PRO A 204 -4.37 -16.36 13.11
CA PRO A 204 -3.84 -16.65 11.79
C PRO A 204 -4.88 -17.37 10.93
N ASN A 205 -4.78 -17.20 9.60
CA ASN A 205 -5.67 -17.88 8.68
C ASN A 205 -5.32 -19.37 8.62
N THR A 206 -6.31 -20.26 8.71
CA THR A 206 -6.13 -21.71 8.46
C THR A 206 -6.67 -22.15 7.11
N VAL A 207 -7.27 -21.22 6.36
CA VAL A 207 -7.76 -21.33 4.98
C VAL A 207 -7.30 -20.09 4.20
N PRO A 208 -7.27 -20.09 2.85
CA PRO A 208 -7.04 -18.86 2.10
C PRO A 208 -8.13 -17.82 2.39
N ILE A 209 -7.78 -16.58 2.72
CA ILE A 209 -8.74 -15.52 3.03
C ILE A 209 -8.42 -14.22 2.29
N ALA A 210 -9.46 -13.66 1.67
CA ALA A 210 -9.46 -12.31 1.12
C ALA A 210 -10.20 -11.37 2.06
N TYR A 211 -9.54 -10.34 2.55
CA TYR A 211 -10.12 -9.27 3.36
C TYR A 211 -10.35 -8.05 2.46
N ILE A 212 -11.58 -7.57 2.40
CA ILE A 212 -11.98 -6.48 1.51
C ILE A 212 -12.76 -5.43 2.30
N ALA A 213 -12.21 -4.21 2.37
CA ALA A 213 -12.93 -3.07 2.88
C ALA A 213 -14.09 -2.69 1.95
N TYR A 214 -15.25 -2.36 2.52
CA TYR A 214 -16.42 -1.90 1.77
C TYR A 214 -17.19 -0.81 2.52
N GLY A 215 -18.07 -0.11 1.80
CA GLY A 215 -18.88 0.97 2.35
C GLY A 215 -18.36 2.37 2.01
N ALA A 216 -19.25 3.34 2.22
CA ALA A 216 -19.24 4.76 1.86
C ALA A 216 -19.24 5.18 0.36
N THR A 217 -18.51 4.58 -0.62
CA THR A 217 -18.61 4.70 -2.12
C THR A 217 -17.31 4.46 -2.96
N PHE A 218 -16.77 3.26 -3.27
CA PHE A 218 -15.59 3.12 -4.19
C PHE A 218 -15.94 3.34 -5.68
N PRO A 219 -15.06 3.91 -6.57
CA PRO A 219 -13.66 4.36 -6.37
C PRO A 219 -13.51 5.75 -5.72
N ALA A 220 -14.61 6.40 -5.33
CA ALA A 220 -14.58 7.68 -4.63
C ALA A 220 -14.39 7.59 -3.09
N GLN A 221 -14.67 6.44 -2.47
CA GLN A 221 -14.80 6.17 -1.02
C GLN A 221 -14.99 4.64 -0.82
N GLY A 222 -14.14 3.76 -1.33
CA GLY A 222 -14.05 2.41 -0.73
C GLY A 222 -13.43 2.67 0.62
N GLY A 223 -14.28 2.88 1.62
CA GLY A 223 -13.88 3.52 2.85
C GLY A 223 -12.72 2.75 3.43
N ILE A 224 -11.53 3.36 3.39
CA ILE A 224 -10.33 2.70 3.87
C ILE A 224 -10.58 2.37 5.33
N VAL A 225 -10.53 1.09 5.66
CA VAL A 225 -10.80 0.64 7.02
C VAL A 225 -9.55 0.88 7.84
N ASP A 226 -9.66 1.78 8.82
CA ASP A 226 -8.63 1.94 9.84
C ASP A 226 -8.66 0.76 10.81
N CYS A 227 -7.53 0.07 10.96
CA CYS A 227 -7.28 -0.95 11.97
C CYS A 227 -6.12 -0.49 12.86
N TRP A 228 -6.34 -0.37 14.16
CA TRP A 228 -5.34 0.20 15.07
C TRP A 228 -5.20 -0.59 16.38
N VAL A 229 -4.00 -0.61 16.94
CA VAL A 229 -3.63 -1.48 18.07
C VAL A 229 -3.91 -0.89 19.44
N GLY A 230 -5.10 -0.31 19.63
CA GLY A 230 -5.51 0.21 20.93
C GLY A 230 -6.99 0.08 21.21
N ASP A 231 -7.39 0.56 22.39
CA ASP A 231 -8.76 0.48 22.88
C ASP A 231 -9.36 1.88 22.98
N ALA A 232 -10.68 1.98 22.81
CA ALA A 232 -11.40 3.19 23.16
C ALA A 232 -11.22 3.50 24.66
N LEU A 233 -10.83 4.72 24.98
CA LEU A 233 -10.61 5.17 26.35
C LEU A 233 -11.78 6.01 26.85
N THR A 234 -11.98 6.05 28.16
CA THR A 234 -12.94 6.97 28.77
C THR A 234 -12.20 8.27 29.10
N TRP A 235 -12.55 9.34 28.39
CA TRP A 235 -12.00 10.67 28.61
C TRP A 235 -12.97 11.51 29.44
N PRO A 236 -12.52 12.15 30.54
CA PRO A 236 -13.33 13.12 31.26
C PRO A 236 -13.73 14.29 30.36
N GLY A 237 -14.91 14.86 30.57
CA GLY A 237 -15.40 16.03 29.83
C GLY A 237 -14.70 17.35 30.17
N THR A 238 -13.81 17.35 31.17
CA THR A 238 -13.03 18.50 31.62
C THR A 238 -11.56 18.12 31.76
N PRO A 239 -10.62 19.07 31.62
CA PRO A 239 -9.20 18.82 31.88
C PRO A 239 -8.93 18.34 33.32
N ASP A 240 -7.73 17.82 33.54
CA ASP A 240 -7.24 17.43 34.86
C ASP A 240 -7.21 18.63 35.82
N GLY A 241 -7.56 18.40 37.09
CA GLY A 241 -7.67 19.48 38.08
C GLY A 241 -6.32 20.11 38.50
N THR A 242 -5.21 19.39 38.31
CA THR A 242 -3.86 19.89 38.61
C THR A 242 -3.16 20.36 37.33
N PHE A 243 -3.21 19.53 36.29
CA PHE A 243 -2.61 19.79 34.98
C PHE A 243 -3.69 20.26 34.00
N THR A 244 -4.11 21.52 34.17
CA THR A 244 -5.31 22.10 33.54
C THR A 244 -5.32 22.21 32.01
N ASN A 245 -4.19 21.98 31.33
CA ASN A 245 -4.11 21.86 29.87
C ASN A 245 -4.14 20.41 29.37
N CYS A 246 -4.09 19.43 30.29
CA CYS A 246 -4.07 18.01 29.98
C CYS A 246 -5.44 17.38 30.24
N TYR A 247 -5.80 16.40 29.41
CA TYR A 247 -6.82 15.41 29.74
C TYR A 247 -6.15 14.14 30.22
N VAL A 248 -6.78 13.46 31.19
CA VAL A 248 -6.25 12.24 31.80
C VAL A 248 -7.17 11.05 31.57
N ALA A 249 -6.59 9.91 31.20
CA ALA A 249 -7.28 8.62 31.12
C ALA A 249 -6.45 7.52 31.76
N ALA A 250 -7.11 6.55 32.40
CA ALA A 250 -6.45 5.39 32.97
C ALA A 250 -6.02 4.42 31.86
N ARG A 251 -4.73 4.41 31.53
CA ARG A 251 -4.13 3.46 30.60
C ARG A 251 -2.64 3.24 30.85
N SER A 252 -2.23 1.97 30.89
CA SER A 252 -0.83 1.51 30.89
C SER A 252 -0.39 1.01 29.50
N ASN A 253 0.92 0.82 29.31
CA ASN A 253 1.53 0.24 28.11
C ASN A 253 1.14 0.99 26.82
N VAL A 254 1.27 2.31 26.82
CA VAL A 254 1.01 3.12 25.62
C VAL A 254 2.32 3.31 24.87
N SER A 255 2.31 2.97 23.58
CA SER A 255 3.47 3.19 22.69
C SER A 255 3.52 4.63 22.20
N GLN A 256 2.37 5.18 21.82
CA GLN A 256 2.24 6.50 21.22
C GLN A 256 0.80 6.99 21.28
N ILE A 257 0.63 8.31 21.23
CA ILE A 257 -0.66 8.96 21.04
C ILE A 257 -0.68 9.59 19.65
N ILE A 258 -1.75 9.30 18.90
CA ILE A 258 -1.99 9.84 17.56
C ILE A 258 -3.19 10.80 17.62
N ASP A 259 -3.00 12.02 17.11
CA ASP A 259 -4.10 12.95 16.84
C ASP A 259 -4.67 12.67 15.45
N VAL A 260 -5.88 12.11 15.41
CA VAL A 260 -6.53 11.70 14.16
C VAL A 260 -7.37 12.80 13.52
N SER A 261 -7.46 13.98 14.15
CA SER A 261 -8.11 15.15 13.53
C SER A 261 -7.13 16.05 12.76
N ALA A 262 -5.84 15.75 12.81
CA ALA A 262 -4.80 16.52 12.14
C ALA A 262 -3.89 15.59 11.34
N THR A 263 -3.40 16.07 10.20
CA THR A 263 -2.48 15.32 9.33
C THR A 263 -1.26 16.15 8.96
N ASP A 264 -0.15 15.48 8.66
CA ASP A 264 1.03 16.09 8.07
C ASP A 264 0.83 16.37 6.55
N ALA A 265 1.88 16.85 5.90
CA ALA A 265 1.87 17.16 4.46
C ALA A 265 1.65 15.93 3.57
N ASN A 266 1.87 14.73 4.08
CA ASN A 266 1.63 13.46 3.39
C ASN A 266 0.23 12.89 3.66
N GLY A 267 -0.57 13.56 4.49
CA GLY A 267 -1.90 13.07 4.91
C GLY A 267 -1.84 12.04 6.04
N ASP A 268 -0.69 11.86 6.68
CA ASP A 268 -0.53 10.96 7.83
C ASP A 268 -0.98 11.65 9.11
N TYR A 269 -1.72 10.95 9.97
CA TYR A 269 -2.10 11.47 11.29
C TYR A 269 -0.89 11.90 12.11
N LEU A 270 -1.05 12.97 12.89
CA LEU A 270 0.05 13.50 13.68
C LEU A 270 0.33 12.64 14.91
N ARG A 271 1.58 12.22 15.08
CA ARG A 271 2.06 11.61 16.32
C ARG A 271 2.38 12.71 17.33
N MET A 272 1.84 12.62 18.53
CA MET A 272 2.13 13.55 19.62
C MET A 272 3.50 13.24 20.24
N VAL A 273 4.19 14.26 20.71
CA VAL A 273 5.53 14.12 21.32
C VAL A 273 5.41 13.49 22.71
N GLN A 274 6.12 12.40 22.96
CA GLN A 274 6.19 11.84 24.30
C GLN A 274 7.11 12.70 25.19
N VAL A 275 6.63 13.08 26.37
CA VAL A 275 7.42 13.80 27.39
C VAL A 275 7.46 13.02 28.70
N ALA A 276 8.41 13.39 29.58
CA ALA A 276 8.77 12.59 30.74
C ALA A 276 7.69 12.55 31.84
N ASP A 277 6.93 13.63 32.02
CA ASP A 277 5.98 13.78 33.11
C ASP A 277 4.77 14.66 32.74
N ALA A 278 3.75 14.63 33.61
CA ALA A 278 2.50 15.35 33.40
C ALA A 278 2.67 16.88 33.45
N ALA A 279 3.64 17.39 34.21
CA ALA A 279 3.91 18.84 34.30
C ALA A 279 4.48 19.37 32.98
N THR A 280 5.43 18.64 32.38
CA THR A 280 6.00 18.93 31.07
C THR A 280 4.95 18.78 29.97
N CYS A 281 4.08 17.77 30.09
CA CYS A 281 2.95 17.61 29.18
C CYS A 281 2.03 18.84 29.23
N ASN A 282 1.74 19.33 30.43
CA ASN A 282 0.87 20.48 30.66
C ASN A 282 1.43 21.78 30.07
N SER A 283 2.75 21.96 30.02
CA SER A 283 3.40 23.13 29.44
C SER A 283 3.75 23.00 27.95
N THR A 284 3.65 21.80 27.38
CA THR A 284 4.06 21.51 25.99
C THR A 284 2.86 21.09 25.15
N PRO A 285 2.29 21.96 24.29
CA PRO A 285 1.25 21.56 23.35
C PRO A 285 1.72 20.43 22.41
N ASN A 286 0.77 19.65 21.90
CA ASN A 286 1.04 18.48 21.05
C ASN A 286 1.90 17.40 21.73
N SER A 287 1.70 17.19 23.04
CA SER A 287 2.47 16.22 23.80
C SER A 287 1.59 15.27 24.61
N TRP A 288 2.22 14.20 25.07
CA TRP A 288 1.62 13.26 26.00
C TRP A 288 2.65 12.71 26.98
N ALA A 289 2.20 12.28 28.15
CA ALA A 289 3.04 11.60 29.14
C ALA A 289 2.32 10.37 29.69
N GLN A 290 3.07 9.30 29.95
CA GLN A 290 2.58 8.17 30.74
C GLN A 290 3.17 8.26 32.15
N VAL A 291 2.32 8.47 33.15
CA VAL A 291 2.69 8.53 34.56
C VAL A 291 1.94 7.43 35.28
N THR A 292 2.68 6.44 35.78
CA THR A 292 2.15 5.21 36.39
C THR A 292 1.14 4.49 35.49
N THR A 293 -0.15 4.53 35.81
CA THR A 293 -1.25 3.90 35.07
C THR A 293 -2.08 4.91 34.30
N ASN A 294 -1.70 6.18 34.27
CA ASN A 294 -2.43 7.24 33.59
C ASN A 294 -1.66 7.76 32.39
N ILE A 295 -2.40 8.14 31.36
CA ILE A 295 -1.89 8.98 30.28
C ILE A 295 -2.43 10.39 30.42
N TYR A 296 -1.56 11.36 30.20
CA TYR A 296 -1.87 12.78 30.09
C TYR A 296 -1.70 13.20 28.64
N VAL A 297 -2.66 13.91 28.08
CA VAL A 297 -2.64 14.37 26.69
C VAL A 297 -2.94 15.86 26.63
N HIS A 298 -2.04 16.62 25.99
CA HIS A 298 -2.19 18.04 25.73
C HIS A 298 -2.20 18.28 24.22
N ARG A 299 -3.41 18.47 23.67
CA ARG A 299 -3.62 18.69 22.23
C ARG A 299 -3.17 20.09 21.82
N THR A 300 -2.67 20.22 20.58
CA THR A 300 -2.22 21.50 20.00
C THR A 300 -3.29 22.59 20.01
N ASN A 301 -4.55 22.20 19.85
CA ASN A 301 -5.69 23.11 19.71
C ASN A 301 -6.49 23.33 20.99
N ASN A 302 -6.09 22.72 22.12
CA ASN A 302 -6.81 22.74 23.40
C ASN A 302 -8.24 22.17 23.36
N ASP A 303 -8.64 21.48 22.28
CA ASP A 303 -9.93 20.79 22.23
C ASP A 303 -9.98 19.66 23.25
N ALA A 304 -11.19 19.28 23.65
CA ALA A 304 -11.39 18.10 24.48
C ALA A 304 -10.86 16.84 23.79
N VAL A 305 -10.13 16.02 24.56
CA VAL A 305 -9.64 14.72 24.07
C VAL A 305 -10.80 13.73 24.03
N THR A 306 -11.00 13.07 22.90
CA THR A 306 -12.05 12.07 22.67
C THR A 306 -11.50 10.92 21.83
N ASN A 307 -12.21 9.78 21.79
CA ASN A 307 -11.84 8.69 20.87
C ASN A 307 -12.04 9.03 19.39
N ALA A 308 -12.78 10.11 19.08
CA ALA A 308 -12.98 10.56 17.71
C ALA A 308 -11.80 11.36 17.17
N ASN A 309 -10.99 11.97 18.05
CA ASN A 309 -9.87 12.82 17.67
C ASN A 309 -8.52 12.32 18.20
N THR A 310 -8.49 11.34 19.11
CA THR A 310 -7.24 10.83 19.69
C THR A 310 -7.25 9.30 19.80
N ARG A 311 -6.16 8.66 19.39
CA ARG A 311 -5.92 7.22 19.55
C ARG A 311 -4.71 6.97 20.43
N ALA A 312 -4.86 6.11 21.43
CA ALA A 312 -3.77 5.62 22.26
C ALA A 312 -3.35 4.22 21.81
N MET A 313 -2.21 4.12 21.13
CA MET A 313 -1.66 2.85 20.65
C MET A 313 -0.99 2.10 21.79
N LEU A 314 -1.07 0.77 21.75
CA LEU A 314 -0.51 -0.07 22.80
C LEU A 314 0.84 -0.66 22.42
N LYS A 315 1.67 -0.86 23.43
CA LYS A 315 2.87 -1.68 23.36
C LYS A 315 2.50 -3.15 23.24
N ALA A 316 3.41 -3.96 22.69
CA ALA A 316 3.33 -5.43 22.64
C ALA A 316 2.02 -6.01 22.02
N THR A 317 1.27 -5.20 21.28
CA THR A 317 0.03 -5.62 20.61
C THR A 317 0.28 -5.71 19.11
N PRO A 318 0.11 -6.89 18.48
CA PRO A 318 0.17 -7.00 17.03
C PRO A 318 -1.08 -6.40 16.37
N ASN A 319 -0.95 -6.00 15.10
CA ASN A 319 -2.09 -5.63 14.26
C ASN A 319 -2.44 -6.81 13.35
N PHE A 320 -2.10 -6.78 12.06
CA PHE A 320 -2.20 -7.97 11.22
C PHE A 320 -0.94 -8.83 11.34
N VAL A 321 -1.12 -10.12 11.64
CA VAL A 321 -0.02 -11.10 11.62
C VAL A 321 -0.52 -12.39 10.98
N GLN A 322 0.18 -12.81 9.95
CA GLN A 322 0.07 -14.14 9.38
C GLN A 322 1.35 -14.91 9.72
N ASP A 323 1.24 -15.86 10.64
CA ASP A 323 2.37 -16.65 11.10
C ASP A 323 2.02 -18.15 11.11
N GLY A 324 3.02 -18.98 10.82
CA GLY A 324 2.93 -20.44 10.97
C GLY A 324 1.98 -21.19 10.02
N THR A 325 1.44 -20.58 8.95
CA THR A 325 0.55 -21.29 8.00
C THR A 325 0.86 -20.97 6.54
N SER A 326 0.66 -21.96 5.65
CA SER A 326 0.80 -21.86 4.18
C SER A 326 -0.45 -21.33 3.48
N LYS A 327 -1.08 -20.27 4.00
CA LYS A 327 -2.39 -19.81 3.50
C LYS A 327 -2.29 -18.45 2.84
N ASP A 328 -2.75 -18.40 1.60
CA ASP A 328 -2.76 -17.18 0.81
C ASP A 328 -3.62 -16.10 1.47
N VAL A 329 -3.11 -14.87 1.42
CA VAL A 329 -3.72 -13.69 2.01
C VAL A 329 -3.92 -12.64 0.93
N TYR A 330 -5.11 -12.06 0.90
CA TYR A 330 -5.39 -10.87 0.10
C TYR A 330 -5.99 -9.78 0.99
N LEU A 331 -5.44 -8.57 0.94
CA LEU A 331 -5.89 -7.40 1.71
C LEU A 331 -6.21 -6.27 0.73
N LYS A 332 -7.41 -5.69 0.81
CA LYS A 332 -7.79 -4.54 -0.04
C LYS A 332 -8.44 -3.42 0.77
N GLY A 333 -7.84 -2.24 0.74
CA GLY A 333 -8.42 -1.02 1.31
C GLY A 333 -8.30 -0.87 2.84
N PHE A 334 -7.14 -1.18 3.43
CA PHE A 334 -6.92 -1.12 4.88
C PHE A 334 -5.81 -0.16 5.27
N ASN A 335 -5.98 0.56 6.38
CA ASN A 335 -4.94 1.31 7.07
C ASN A 335 -4.59 0.62 8.39
N PHE A 336 -3.46 -0.06 8.43
CA PHE A 336 -2.93 -0.70 9.63
C PHE A 336 -2.08 0.32 10.40
N GLN A 337 -2.46 0.62 11.63
CA GLN A 337 -1.80 1.61 12.48
C GLN A 337 -1.28 0.98 13.77
N GLY A 338 0.03 1.10 13.97
CA GLY A 338 0.73 0.44 15.07
C GLY A 338 0.82 -1.08 14.90
N GLY A 339 1.57 -1.70 15.79
CA GLY A 339 1.80 -3.14 15.80
C GLY A 339 3.19 -3.47 16.35
N ALA A 340 3.26 -4.42 17.27
CA ALA A 340 4.50 -4.78 17.97
C ALA A 340 5.36 -5.83 17.25
N ALA A 341 4.83 -6.51 16.23
CA ALA A 341 5.59 -7.39 15.35
C ALA A 341 5.94 -6.71 14.01
N ALA A 342 4.97 -5.92 13.54
CA ALA A 342 4.95 -4.96 12.45
C ALA A 342 3.51 -4.40 12.42
N ALA A 343 3.22 -3.38 11.60
CA ALA A 343 1.83 -3.03 11.32
C ALA A 343 1.14 -4.13 10.48
N VAL A 344 1.89 -4.75 9.57
CA VAL A 344 1.51 -5.98 8.89
C VAL A 344 2.71 -6.93 8.88
N ALA A 345 2.58 -8.05 9.57
CA ALA A 345 3.60 -9.10 9.57
C ALA A 345 3.10 -10.34 8.82
N CYS A 346 3.91 -10.85 7.91
CA CYS A 346 3.80 -12.19 7.36
C CYS A 346 5.14 -12.87 7.61
N THR A 347 5.19 -13.80 8.56
CA THR A 347 6.43 -14.46 9.02
C THR A 347 6.33 -15.98 8.86
N ALA A 348 5.57 -16.45 7.87
CA ALA A 348 5.30 -17.86 7.71
C ALA A 348 6.48 -18.57 7.06
N ALA A 349 7.12 -19.53 7.76
CA ALA A 349 8.08 -20.49 7.18
C ALA A 349 7.38 -21.50 6.25
N ALA A 350 6.68 -21.01 5.23
CA ALA A 350 5.75 -21.76 4.41
C ALA A 350 5.60 -21.16 3.01
N THR A 351 5.04 -21.94 2.08
CA THR A 351 4.64 -21.43 0.76
C THR A 351 3.27 -20.78 0.81
N MET A 352 3.19 -19.51 0.42
CA MET A 352 1.95 -18.76 0.30
C MET A 352 2.11 -17.56 -0.64
N ASN A 353 0.99 -17.06 -1.15
CA ASN A 353 0.91 -15.77 -1.79
C ASN A 353 0.37 -14.72 -0.81
N PHE A 354 0.98 -13.55 -0.82
CA PHE A 354 0.52 -12.40 -0.03
C PHE A 354 0.23 -11.24 -0.98
N MET A 355 -0.98 -10.69 -0.93
CA MET A 355 -1.39 -9.61 -1.81
C MET A 355 -1.97 -8.48 -0.98
N ALA A 356 -1.50 -7.25 -1.18
CA ALA A 356 -2.12 -6.06 -0.62
C ALA A 356 -2.39 -5.02 -1.72
N VAL A 357 -3.59 -4.44 -1.72
CA VAL A 357 -4.03 -3.46 -2.72
C VAL A 357 -4.65 -2.25 -2.03
N ASN A 358 -4.11 -1.05 -2.29
CA ASN A 358 -4.55 0.20 -1.66
C ASN A 358 -4.57 0.10 -0.12
N CYS A 359 -3.49 -0.43 0.45
CA CYS A 359 -3.35 -0.60 1.90
C CYS A 359 -2.18 0.24 2.44
N SER A 360 -2.24 0.63 3.72
CA SER A 360 -1.11 1.29 4.39
C SER A 360 -0.72 0.57 5.67
N ALA A 361 0.58 0.53 5.97
CA ALA A 361 1.13 0.00 7.22
C ALA A 361 1.97 1.11 7.87
N LYS A 362 1.42 1.69 8.93
CA LYS A 362 1.94 2.91 9.54
C LYS A 362 2.13 2.76 11.03
N TYR A 363 3.01 3.59 11.56
CA TYR A 363 3.23 3.75 13.00
C TYR A 363 3.62 2.48 13.76
N ALA A 364 4.12 1.44 13.10
CA ALA A 364 4.54 0.21 13.78
C ALA A 364 5.65 0.50 14.79
N GLY A 365 5.66 -0.25 15.90
CA GLY A 365 6.70 -0.15 16.93
C GLY A 365 6.57 1.00 17.92
N ASP A 366 7.57 1.08 18.79
CA ASP A 366 7.79 2.12 19.79
C ASP A 366 9.30 2.26 20.08
N SER A 367 9.67 3.22 20.91
CA SER A 367 11.08 3.50 21.26
C SER A 367 11.86 2.32 21.88
N ALA A 368 11.20 1.21 22.23
CA ALA A 368 11.82 -0.01 22.72
C ALA A 368 11.71 -1.19 21.73
N THR A 369 10.92 -1.06 20.67
CA THR A 369 10.60 -2.11 19.69
C THR A 369 10.70 -1.58 18.27
N ASN A 370 11.87 -1.79 17.67
CA ASN A 370 12.17 -1.38 16.30
C ASN A 370 11.52 -2.37 15.33
N VAL A 371 10.35 -2.03 14.79
CA VAL A 371 9.61 -2.90 13.87
C VAL A 371 9.11 -2.18 12.63
N ASN A 372 8.93 -2.96 11.58
CA ASN A 372 8.63 -2.47 10.23
C ASN A 372 7.14 -2.20 10.03
N GLY A 373 6.80 -1.42 9.01
CA GLY A 373 5.43 -1.29 8.52
C GLY A 373 4.95 -2.61 7.91
N TRP A 374 5.50 -2.94 6.74
CA TRP A 374 5.33 -4.24 6.10
C TRP A 374 6.53 -5.12 6.40
N LYS A 375 6.31 -6.24 7.09
CA LYS A 375 7.32 -7.25 7.37
C LYS A 375 6.93 -8.55 6.65
N LEU A 376 7.62 -8.86 5.56
CA LEU A 376 7.34 -10.03 4.72
C LEU A 376 8.56 -10.95 4.76
N ASP A 377 8.59 -11.83 5.75
CA ASP A 377 9.77 -12.60 6.11
C ASP A 377 9.51 -14.09 6.01
N TYR A 378 10.52 -14.83 5.57
CA TYR A 378 10.60 -16.29 5.65
C TYR A 378 9.49 -17.06 4.92
N MET A 379 8.65 -16.37 4.14
CA MET A 379 7.69 -17.00 3.24
C MET A 379 8.30 -17.30 1.89
N THR A 380 7.85 -18.39 1.28
CA THR A 380 8.14 -18.69 -0.13
C THR A 380 6.89 -18.41 -0.94
N GLY A 381 7.05 -17.98 -2.19
CA GLY A 381 5.92 -17.58 -3.01
C GLY A 381 6.04 -16.14 -3.48
N LEU A 382 4.91 -15.55 -3.88
CA LEU A 382 4.83 -14.16 -4.31
C LEU A 382 4.18 -13.29 -3.22
N ALA A 383 4.90 -12.25 -2.78
CA ALA A 383 4.33 -11.17 -1.99
C ALA A 383 4.23 -9.90 -2.85
N ALA A 384 3.02 -9.42 -3.13
CA ALA A 384 2.82 -8.23 -3.94
C ALA A 384 2.05 -7.13 -3.20
N LEU A 385 2.56 -5.90 -3.32
CA LEU A 385 1.96 -4.70 -2.78
C LEU A 385 1.63 -3.76 -3.96
N VAL A 386 0.38 -3.33 -4.09
CA VAL A 386 -0.08 -2.46 -5.18
C VAL A 386 -0.74 -1.23 -4.59
N ASN A 387 -0.21 -0.04 -4.91
CA ASN A 387 -0.64 1.24 -4.32
C ASN A 387 -0.59 1.23 -2.79
N CYS A 388 0.42 0.57 -2.21
CA CYS A 388 0.56 0.45 -0.77
C CYS A 388 1.54 1.48 -0.18
N ILE A 389 1.34 1.82 1.09
CA ILE A 389 2.18 2.79 1.82
C ILE A 389 2.81 2.11 3.04
N GLY A 390 4.11 2.31 3.26
CA GLY A 390 4.79 2.00 4.52
C GLY A 390 5.41 3.27 5.10
N SER A 391 4.80 3.89 6.11
CA SER A 391 5.27 5.19 6.62
C SER A 391 5.25 5.34 8.12
N GLN A 392 6.08 6.28 8.61
CA GLN A 392 6.11 6.65 10.02
C GLN A 392 6.38 5.45 10.93
N ASN A 393 7.07 4.40 10.47
CA ASN A 393 7.34 3.21 11.29
C ASN A 393 8.62 3.39 12.11
N GLU A 394 8.74 2.62 13.19
CA GLU A 394 9.93 2.64 14.03
C GLU A 394 11.18 2.16 13.28
N ALA A 395 11.04 1.10 12.48
CA ALA A 395 12.07 0.63 11.54
C ALA A 395 11.64 0.93 10.09
N ASP A 396 11.77 -0.01 9.17
CA ASP A 396 11.53 0.22 7.74
C ASP A 396 10.04 0.36 7.37
N GLY A 397 9.78 1.03 6.24
CA GLY A 397 8.45 1.09 5.64
C GLY A 397 8.01 -0.26 5.06
N ILE A 398 8.82 -0.79 4.14
CA ILE A 398 8.64 -2.12 3.55
C ILE A 398 9.95 -2.90 3.76
N ASN A 399 9.86 -4.04 4.44
CA ASN A 399 10.98 -4.93 4.72
C ASN A 399 10.64 -6.35 4.31
N THR A 400 11.54 -6.96 3.53
CA THR A 400 11.36 -8.35 3.08
C THR A 400 12.61 -9.17 3.33
N HIS A 401 12.45 -10.38 3.87
CA HIS A 401 13.58 -11.21 4.31
C HIS A 401 13.48 -12.66 3.82
N TRP A 402 14.54 -13.18 3.21
CA TRP A 402 14.60 -14.59 2.78
C TRP A 402 15.99 -15.23 2.93
N THR A 403 16.19 -15.99 4.00
CA THR A 403 17.49 -16.56 4.39
C THR A 403 18.16 -17.44 3.32
N PRO A 404 19.51 -17.42 3.23
CA PRO A 404 20.26 -18.28 2.31
C PRO A 404 20.01 -19.78 2.52
N GLY A 405 19.77 -20.50 1.42
CA GLY A 405 19.77 -21.97 1.38
C GLY A 405 18.42 -22.66 1.25
N GLY A 406 17.30 -21.92 1.37
CA GLY A 406 15.97 -22.45 1.05
C GLY A 406 15.60 -22.18 -0.40
N THR A 407 15.18 -23.22 -1.13
CA THR A 407 14.35 -23.08 -2.32
C THR A 407 12.98 -23.69 -1.99
N PRO A 408 11.86 -23.09 -2.42
CA PRO A 408 11.74 -21.89 -3.26
C PRO A 408 12.08 -20.57 -2.53
N ALA A 409 12.39 -19.49 -3.26
CA ALA A 409 12.70 -18.18 -2.69
C ALA A 409 11.44 -17.32 -2.45
N LEU A 410 11.60 -16.24 -1.67
CA LEU A 410 10.64 -15.14 -1.62
C LEU A 410 10.78 -14.24 -2.84
N PHE A 411 9.69 -14.05 -3.57
CA PHE A 411 9.59 -13.09 -4.67
C PHE A 411 8.68 -11.94 -4.27
N THR A 412 9.14 -10.71 -4.44
CA THR A 412 8.37 -9.53 -4.00
C THR A 412 8.15 -8.58 -5.16
N LEU A 413 6.91 -8.06 -5.25
CA LEU A 413 6.51 -7.14 -6.30
C LEU A 413 5.85 -5.91 -5.67
N THR A 414 6.47 -4.75 -5.78
CA THR A 414 5.84 -3.49 -5.39
C THR A 414 5.47 -2.69 -6.64
N ILE A 415 4.23 -2.21 -6.69
CA ILE A 415 3.73 -1.40 -7.82
C ILE A 415 3.10 -0.13 -7.26
N ASN A 416 3.64 1.02 -7.65
CA ASN A 416 3.17 2.34 -7.23
C ASN A 416 3.07 2.47 -5.70
N CYS A 417 4.04 1.87 -5.00
CA CYS A 417 4.11 1.90 -3.55
C CYS A 417 4.86 3.14 -3.06
N LYS A 418 4.60 3.53 -1.81
CA LYS A 418 5.36 4.58 -1.14
C LYS A 418 5.98 4.10 0.16
N GLY A 419 7.19 4.57 0.47
CA GLY A 419 7.82 4.34 1.75
C GLY A 419 8.51 5.60 2.28
N TYR A 420 7.99 6.21 3.35
CA TYR A 420 8.51 7.50 3.80
C TYR A 420 8.46 7.74 5.31
N ASN A 421 9.32 8.66 5.78
CA ASN A 421 9.42 9.08 7.19
C ASN A 421 9.59 7.90 8.17
N ASN A 422 10.31 6.85 7.75
CA ASN A 422 10.58 5.66 8.57
C ASN A 422 11.88 5.82 9.37
N GLY A 423 11.94 5.19 10.55
CA GLY A 423 13.05 5.31 11.50
C GLY A 423 12.82 6.37 12.55
N ARG A 424 11.86 6.14 13.46
CA ARG A 424 11.57 7.08 14.56
C ARG A 424 12.46 6.81 15.77
N ASP A 425 12.31 7.63 16.81
CA ASP A 425 12.92 7.52 18.14
C ASP A 425 14.39 7.05 18.17
N ALA A 426 15.19 7.63 17.25
CA ALA A 426 16.62 7.39 17.07
C ALA A 426 17.01 5.99 16.54
N VAL A 427 16.07 5.25 15.94
CA VAL A 427 16.40 4.02 15.20
C VAL A 427 17.17 4.36 13.93
N GLN A 428 18.20 3.55 13.66
CA GLN A 428 19.16 3.75 12.57
C GLN A 428 18.85 2.82 11.39
N SER A 429 19.37 3.17 10.22
CA SER A 429 19.31 2.36 9.00
C SER A 429 17.89 1.94 8.62
N CYS A 430 16.94 2.86 8.76
CA CYS A 430 15.52 2.66 8.49
C CYS A 430 15.16 3.21 7.12
N ASN A 431 14.57 2.36 6.29
CA ASN A 431 14.49 2.54 4.85
C ASN A 431 13.04 2.62 4.38
N GLY A 432 12.81 3.21 3.22
CA GLY A 432 11.49 3.20 2.59
C GLY A 432 11.13 1.81 2.05
N LEU A 433 12.09 1.20 1.34
CA LEU A 433 12.06 -0.19 0.90
C LEU A 433 13.42 -0.84 1.17
N THR A 434 13.42 -1.88 1.99
CA THR A 434 14.58 -2.76 2.17
C THR A 434 14.27 -4.19 1.80
N SER A 435 15.29 -4.90 1.31
CA SER A 435 15.20 -6.32 1.07
C SER A 435 16.48 -7.05 1.42
N HIS A 436 16.35 -8.08 2.23
CA HIS A 436 17.47 -8.81 2.80
C HIS A 436 17.67 -10.18 2.15
N ASP A 437 18.85 -10.72 2.43
CA ASP A 437 19.24 -12.09 2.13
C ASP A 437 19.12 -12.46 0.66
N ASN A 438 18.30 -13.43 0.26
CA ASN A 438 18.19 -13.91 -1.12
C ASN A 438 16.78 -13.73 -1.69
N ALA A 439 16.02 -12.76 -1.17
CA ALA A 439 14.78 -12.36 -1.81
C ALA A 439 15.07 -11.81 -3.22
N ILE A 440 14.08 -11.87 -4.11
CA ILE A 440 14.18 -11.31 -5.47
C ILE A 440 12.99 -10.38 -5.67
N ASN A 441 13.28 -9.13 -6.01
CA ASN A 441 12.34 -8.03 -5.89
C ASN A 441 12.19 -7.32 -7.24
N ILE A 442 10.95 -7.00 -7.63
CA ILE A 442 10.66 -6.03 -8.69
C ILE A 442 9.91 -4.85 -8.05
N GLU A 443 10.42 -3.65 -8.28
CA GLU A 443 9.80 -2.38 -7.87
C GLU A 443 9.37 -1.64 -9.15
N VAL A 444 8.10 -1.23 -9.24
CA VAL A 444 7.54 -0.51 -10.38
C VAL A 444 6.89 0.79 -9.94
N THR A 445 7.50 1.92 -10.31
CA THR A 445 6.96 3.29 -10.16
C THR A 445 6.71 3.67 -8.69
N GLY A 446 7.53 3.18 -7.77
CA GLY A 446 7.46 3.55 -6.35
C GLY A 446 8.07 4.92 -6.03
N GLU A 447 7.73 5.45 -4.86
CA GLU A 447 8.23 6.72 -4.33
C GLU A 447 8.71 6.59 -2.88
N TYR A 448 9.98 6.89 -2.60
CA TYR A 448 10.60 6.63 -1.30
C TYR A 448 11.38 7.86 -0.80
N TYR A 449 11.05 8.38 0.39
CA TYR A 449 11.63 9.63 0.87
C TYR A 449 11.59 9.87 2.38
N GLY A 450 12.41 10.79 2.90
CA GLY A 450 12.34 11.21 4.30
C GLY A 450 12.76 10.12 5.30
N ASN A 451 13.39 9.03 4.84
CA ASN A 451 13.73 7.89 5.70
C ASN A 451 15.08 8.10 6.41
N TYR A 452 15.18 7.62 7.65
CA TYR A 452 16.41 7.66 8.45
C TYR A 452 17.35 6.49 8.12
N GLY A 453 17.68 6.40 6.85
CA GLY A 453 18.43 5.31 6.22
C GLY A 453 18.49 5.58 4.72
N ALA A 454 18.81 4.56 3.93
CA ALA A 454 18.66 4.68 2.48
C ALA A 454 17.16 4.65 2.13
N ASN A 455 16.75 5.35 1.07
CA ASN A 455 15.36 5.27 0.65
C ASN A 455 15.03 3.88 0.08
N VAL A 456 15.92 3.31 -0.74
CA VAL A 456 15.78 1.97 -1.32
C VAL A 456 17.09 1.20 -1.17
N ILE A 457 17.04 0.00 -0.58
CA ILE A 457 18.24 -0.81 -0.31
C ILE A 457 18.02 -2.33 -0.33
N PRO A 458 18.63 -3.08 -1.27
CA PRO A 458 18.83 -4.51 -1.15
C PRO A 458 20.17 -4.82 -0.48
N ILE A 459 20.18 -5.90 0.30
CA ILE A 459 21.28 -6.31 1.18
C ILE A 459 21.55 -7.81 0.97
N ASN A 460 22.78 -8.25 1.22
CA ASN A 460 23.23 -9.65 1.11
C ASN A 460 23.15 -10.20 -0.32
N GLY A 461 22.55 -11.36 -0.57
CA GLY A 461 22.45 -11.97 -1.91
C GLY A 461 21.27 -11.45 -2.74
N ASN A 462 20.62 -10.36 -2.30
CA ASN A 462 19.34 -9.91 -2.86
C ASN A 462 19.51 -9.39 -4.28
N GLN A 463 18.47 -9.59 -5.09
CA GLN A 463 18.36 -9.00 -6.42
C GLN A 463 17.13 -8.10 -6.48
N MET A 464 17.30 -6.87 -6.94
CA MET A 464 16.20 -5.90 -7.04
C MET A 464 16.20 -5.18 -8.38
N TRP A 465 15.10 -5.27 -9.13
CA TRP A 465 14.90 -4.52 -10.37
C TRP A 465 13.88 -3.41 -10.18
N CYS A 466 14.37 -2.17 -10.21
CA CYS A 466 13.60 -0.94 -10.05
C CYS A 466 13.28 -0.32 -11.41
N LEU A 467 12.00 0.02 -11.61
CA LEU A 467 11.44 0.51 -12.88
C LEU A 467 10.65 1.79 -12.64
N GLY A 468 11.20 2.96 -13.02
CA GLY A 468 10.49 4.23 -12.82
C GLY A 468 10.50 4.73 -11.38
N THR A 469 11.27 4.10 -10.51
CA THR A 469 11.33 4.43 -9.08
C THR A 469 11.88 5.84 -8.86
N TYR A 470 11.25 6.56 -7.93
CA TYR A 470 11.73 7.85 -7.44
C TYR A 470 12.14 7.74 -5.98
N ALA A 471 13.41 7.99 -5.68
CA ALA A 471 13.89 8.10 -4.31
C ALA A 471 14.43 9.52 -4.08
N HIS A 472 14.06 10.17 -2.97
CA HIS A 472 14.50 11.54 -2.73
C HIS A 472 14.47 11.91 -1.24
N ASP A 473 15.10 13.00 -0.86
CA ASP A 473 15.02 13.56 0.51
C ASP A 473 15.30 12.53 1.63
N SER A 474 16.22 11.57 1.42
CA SER A 474 16.71 10.70 2.49
C SER A 474 17.34 11.57 3.58
N VAL A 475 17.01 11.27 4.84
CA VAL A 475 17.59 11.96 5.99
C VAL A 475 18.92 11.31 6.40
N GLY A 476 19.11 10.03 6.07
CA GLY A 476 20.16 9.21 6.66
C GLY A 476 19.97 9.02 8.17
N ASP A 477 20.88 8.29 8.82
CA ASP A 477 20.78 7.99 10.25
C ASP A 477 21.86 8.66 11.09
N VAL A 478 22.67 9.57 10.52
CA VAL A 478 23.74 10.28 11.25
C VAL A 478 23.20 11.05 12.46
N SER A 479 22.04 11.70 12.30
CA SER A 479 21.36 12.40 13.40
C SER A 479 20.87 11.45 14.50
N HIS A 480 20.73 10.17 14.19
CA HIS A 480 20.39 9.08 15.10
C HIS A 480 21.64 8.34 15.63
N GLY A 481 22.84 8.86 15.34
CA GLY A 481 24.11 8.26 15.74
C GLY A 481 24.59 7.11 14.84
N GLY A 482 23.95 6.91 13.69
CA GLY A 482 24.34 5.94 12.68
C GLY A 482 25.44 6.47 11.74
N SER A 483 25.70 5.72 10.67
CA SER A 483 26.75 6.04 9.68
C SER A 483 26.26 6.18 8.25
N THR A 484 24.97 5.94 8.01
CA THR A 484 24.31 6.09 6.72
C THR A 484 24.06 7.57 6.48
N THR A 485 24.80 8.14 5.54
CA THR A 485 24.54 9.49 5.05
C THR A 485 23.24 9.51 4.23
N PRO A 486 22.59 10.69 4.09
CA PRO A 486 21.47 10.89 3.15
C PRO A 486 21.70 10.22 1.79
N THR A 487 20.99 9.11 1.52
CA THR A 487 21.22 8.26 0.35
C THR A 487 19.91 7.78 -0.27
N ASP A 488 19.74 7.97 -1.58
CA ASP A 488 18.52 7.56 -2.28
C ASP A 488 18.51 6.07 -2.61
N PHE A 489 19.49 5.59 -3.37
CA PHE A 489 19.63 4.18 -3.70
C PHE A 489 20.95 3.65 -3.14
N GLN A 490 20.87 2.60 -2.32
CA GLN A 490 22.04 1.94 -1.76
C GLN A 490 22.00 0.44 -2.05
N THR A 491 23.15 -0.20 -2.17
CA THR A 491 23.28 -1.66 -2.11
C THR A 491 24.35 -2.04 -1.09
N GLN A 492 24.18 -3.18 -0.41
CA GLN A 492 25.16 -3.67 0.57
C GLN A 492 25.51 -5.15 0.39
N ALA A 493 26.65 -5.55 0.97
CA ALA A 493 27.21 -6.90 0.89
C ALA A 493 27.39 -7.36 -0.56
N THR A 494 26.63 -8.34 -1.05
CA THR A 494 26.73 -8.90 -2.41
C THR A 494 25.53 -8.56 -3.31
N ALA A 495 24.68 -7.63 -2.89
CA ALA A 495 23.38 -7.42 -3.53
C ALA A 495 23.56 -6.82 -4.92
N VAL A 496 22.57 -7.05 -5.80
CA VAL A 496 22.55 -6.46 -7.14
C VAL A 496 21.24 -5.71 -7.36
N MET A 497 21.35 -4.42 -7.65
CA MET A 497 20.23 -3.56 -7.98
C MET A 497 20.31 -3.10 -9.44
N TRP A 498 19.21 -3.19 -10.18
CA TRP A 498 19.07 -2.63 -11.52
C TRP A 498 18.11 -1.46 -11.48
N LEU A 499 18.59 -0.27 -11.83
CA LEU A 499 17.82 0.96 -11.91
C LEU A 499 17.52 1.26 -13.37
N GLN A 500 16.28 1.03 -13.81
CA GLN A 500 15.84 1.34 -15.17
C GLN A 500 14.88 2.52 -15.15
N ASN A 501 15.29 3.62 -15.79
CA ASN A 501 14.53 4.86 -15.85
C ASN A 501 14.11 5.31 -14.44
N CYS A 502 15.01 5.19 -13.46
CA CYS A 502 14.78 5.67 -12.10
C CYS A 502 15.36 7.07 -11.96
N ARG A 503 14.92 7.78 -10.91
CA ARG A 503 15.40 9.12 -10.60
C ARG A 503 15.69 9.27 -9.12
N SER A 504 16.65 10.14 -8.80
CA SER A 504 16.99 10.53 -7.44
C SER A 504 16.91 12.05 -7.26
N ALA A 505 16.70 12.56 -6.05
CA ALA A 505 16.74 14.00 -5.81
C ALA A 505 16.99 14.37 -4.33
N VAL A 506 17.52 15.58 -4.13
CA VAL A 506 17.70 16.27 -2.84
C VAL A 506 18.67 15.64 -1.83
N SER A 507 18.70 14.31 -1.71
CA SER A 507 19.65 13.59 -0.85
C SER A 507 21.09 13.92 -1.22
N ALA A 508 22.01 13.89 -0.24
CA ALA A 508 23.43 14.13 -0.52
C ALA A 508 24.01 13.12 -1.54
N THR A 509 23.61 11.85 -1.40
CA THR A 509 24.09 10.74 -2.23
C THR A 509 22.96 10.19 -3.09
N SER A 510 23.15 10.14 -4.42
CA SER A 510 22.16 9.53 -5.33
C SER A 510 22.25 8.00 -5.32
N LEU A 511 23.46 7.48 -5.48
CA LEU A 511 23.77 6.05 -5.59
C LEU A 511 24.92 5.69 -4.66
N LEU A 512 24.79 4.64 -3.86
CA LEU A 512 25.85 4.11 -3.01
C LEU A 512 25.94 2.59 -3.12
N ALA A 513 26.94 2.07 -3.83
CA ALA A 513 27.25 0.65 -3.82
C ALA A 513 28.30 0.35 -2.74
N SER A 514 27.93 -0.39 -1.70
CA SER A 514 28.81 -0.75 -0.58
C SER A 514 29.41 -2.16 -0.73
N ASN A 515 30.58 -2.41 -0.12
CA ASN A 515 31.23 -3.74 -0.09
C ASN A 515 31.47 -4.33 -1.49
N THR A 516 30.92 -5.50 -1.81
CA THR A 516 31.04 -6.15 -3.12
C THR A 516 29.74 -6.08 -3.93
N SER A 517 28.80 -5.25 -3.50
CA SER A 517 27.48 -5.10 -4.13
C SER A 517 27.58 -4.27 -5.41
N THR A 518 26.53 -4.34 -6.23
CA THR A 518 26.51 -3.68 -7.54
C THR A 518 25.20 -2.93 -7.76
N ILE A 519 25.30 -1.67 -8.19
CA ILE A 519 24.20 -0.92 -8.79
C ILE A 519 24.45 -0.85 -10.29
N LYS A 520 23.46 -1.27 -11.08
CA LYS A 520 23.47 -1.17 -12.54
C LYS A 520 22.40 -0.17 -12.95
N THR A 521 22.72 0.75 -13.87
CA THR A 521 21.82 1.82 -14.29
C THR A 521 21.52 1.79 -15.79
N ARG A 522 20.29 2.17 -16.15
CA ARG A 522 19.87 2.43 -17.53
C ARG A 522 18.93 3.63 -17.52
N ASN A 523 19.30 4.72 -18.18
CA ASN A 523 18.55 5.98 -18.18
C ASN A 523 18.25 6.52 -16.76
N PHE A 524 19.18 6.32 -15.81
CA PHE A 524 19.06 6.89 -14.47
C PHE A 524 19.29 8.40 -14.50
N LEU A 525 18.43 9.17 -13.82
CA LEU A 525 18.56 10.62 -13.71
C LEU A 525 18.84 11.04 -12.26
N PRO A 526 20.09 11.41 -11.91
CA PRO A 526 20.38 12.00 -10.62
C PRO A 526 19.84 13.43 -10.53
N GLY A 527 19.46 13.84 -9.32
CA GLY A 527 19.09 15.22 -9.02
C GLY A 527 20.32 16.14 -9.06
N GLY A 528 20.08 17.43 -9.30
CA GLY A 528 21.15 18.42 -9.30
C GLY A 528 21.89 18.47 -7.96
N GLY A 529 23.22 18.41 -8.00
CA GLY A 529 24.08 18.50 -6.81
C GLY A 529 24.31 17.18 -6.06
N GLN A 530 23.64 16.09 -6.44
CA GLN A 530 23.90 14.78 -5.86
C GLN A 530 25.16 14.17 -6.44
N THR A 531 25.93 13.46 -5.62
CA THR A 531 27.09 12.68 -6.07
C THR A 531 26.87 11.19 -5.83
N PRO A 532 27.38 10.31 -6.70
CA PRO A 532 27.54 8.91 -6.35
C PRO A 532 28.51 8.77 -5.18
N GLY A 533 28.17 7.97 -4.18
CA GLY A 533 28.98 7.72 -3.00
C GLY A 533 30.06 6.66 -3.22
N ALA A 534 31.15 6.74 -2.46
CA ALA A 534 32.24 5.76 -2.47
C ALA A 534 32.04 4.69 -1.39
N GLY A 535 31.38 3.57 -1.73
CA GLY A 535 31.08 2.49 -0.77
C GLY A 535 31.96 1.22 -0.91
N GLY A 536 32.85 1.18 -1.89
CA GLY A 536 33.67 0.00 -2.21
C GLY A 536 33.04 -0.98 -3.21
N GLY A 537 31.73 -0.86 -3.47
CA GLY A 537 31.00 -1.62 -4.49
C GLY A 537 31.14 -1.02 -5.90
N THR A 538 30.39 -1.59 -6.85
CA THR A 538 30.46 -1.21 -8.27
C THR A 538 29.19 -0.50 -8.73
N ILE A 539 29.33 0.62 -9.45
CA ILE A 539 28.23 1.30 -10.14
C ILE A 539 28.53 1.27 -11.65
N THR A 540 27.67 0.62 -12.43
CA THR A 540 27.85 0.46 -13.89
C THR A 540 26.54 0.71 -14.66
N THR A 541 26.61 0.64 -15.99
CA THR A 541 25.43 0.65 -16.88
C THR A 541 25.07 -0.76 -17.34
N PHE A 542 23.83 -0.98 -17.83
CA PHE A 542 23.38 -2.28 -18.38
C PHE A 542 22.35 -2.16 -19.51
#